data_AF-A0A3R7VSH6-F1
#
_entry.id   AF-A0A3R7VSH6-F1
#
_cell.length_a   1.000
_cell.length_b   1.000
_cell.length_c   1.000
_cell.angle_alpha   90.00
_cell.angle_beta   90.00
_cell.angle_gamma   90.00
#
_symmetry.space_group_name_H-M   'P 1'
#
loop_
_entity.id
_entity.type
_entity.pdbx_description
1 polymer ?
#
loop_
_entity_poly.entity_id
_entity_poly.type
_entity_poly.pdbx_seq_one_letter_code
_entity_poly.pdbx_strand_id
1 'polypeptide(L)'
;MKYKLLKFNAGLHWTTIVSEKILLAVIGIATCIASVQHLYNMFLAREILLADLFMLFIFVEIIGMVGAFYSTSRIPVTLPIIIAITALCRLIIMQSKEMEPLVVLGESGAILILSVAAYIMSMKDRISREKDKEFRGDRQEET
;
A
#
# COMPACT_ATOMS: atom_id res chain seq x y z
N MET A 1 -4.14 42.13 21.69
CA MET A 1 -5.43 41.46 21.98
C MET A 1 -5.44 40.07 21.37
N LYS A 2 -5.29 39.04 22.22
CA LYS A 2 -5.98 37.74 22.21
C LYS A 2 -6.37 37.12 20.85
N TYR A 3 -5.54 36.21 20.32
CA TYR A 3 -6.04 34.98 19.69
C TYR A 3 -5.26 33.77 20.21
N LYS A 4 -5.74 33.34 21.38
CA LYS A 4 -5.40 32.13 22.12
C LYS A 4 -6.37 31.05 21.62
N LEU A 5 -6.19 30.52 20.41
CA LEU A 5 -7.10 29.53 19.82
C LEU A 5 -6.38 28.51 18.93
N LEU A 6 -5.57 27.64 19.53
CA LEU A 6 -5.43 26.22 19.17
C LEU A 6 -4.36 25.55 20.07
N LYS A 7 -4.54 25.70 21.39
CA LYS A 7 -4.02 24.74 22.36
C LYS A 7 -5.18 23.80 22.69
N PHE A 8 -5.37 22.77 21.87
CA PHE A 8 -6.27 21.66 22.22
C PHE A 8 -5.85 20.40 21.43
N ASN A 9 -5.10 19.53 22.10
CA ASN A 9 -5.36 18.09 22.23
C ASN A 9 -4.09 17.22 22.15
N ALA A 10 -3.33 17.18 23.25
CA ALA A 10 -2.27 16.20 23.45
C ALA A 10 -2.79 14.75 23.59
N GLY A 11 -4.11 14.56 23.78
CA GLY A 11 -4.77 13.25 23.84
C GLY A 11 -5.23 12.68 22.48
N LEU A 12 -5.33 13.50 21.42
CA LEU A 12 -5.71 13.03 20.08
C LEU A 12 -4.59 12.24 19.40
N HIS A 13 -3.36 12.63 19.66
CA HIS A 13 -2.19 12.03 19.03
C HIS A 13 -2.01 10.57 19.47
N TRP A 14 -2.31 10.25 20.73
CA TRP A 14 -2.18 8.88 21.24
C TRP A 14 -3.30 7.96 20.74
N THR A 15 -4.54 8.45 20.69
CA THR A 15 -5.68 7.66 20.19
C THR A 15 -5.54 7.36 18.69
N THR A 16 -5.03 8.31 17.90
CA THR A 16 -4.79 8.13 16.46
C THR A 16 -3.73 7.05 16.20
N ILE A 17 -2.57 7.13 16.85
CA ILE A 17 -1.49 6.16 16.66
C ILE A 17 -1.90 4.75 17.12
N VAL A 18 -2.62 4.66 18.24
CA VAL A 18 -3.15 3.37 18.73
C VAL A 18 -4.14 2.80 17.73
N SER A 19 -5.04 3.62 17.18
CA SER A 19 -6.02 3.16 16.18
C SER A 19 -5.35 2.69 14.88
N GLU A 20 -4.33 3.39 14.39
CA GLU A 20 -3.58 3.00 13.18
C GLU A 20 -2.89 1.64 13.37
N LYS A 21 -2.23 1.43 14.51
CA LYS A 21 -1.55 0.16 14.82
C LYS A 21 -2.53 -1.00 14.96
N ILE A 22 -3.69 -0.77 15.59
CA ILE A 22 -4.73 -1.78 15.71
C ILE A 22 -5.26 -2.16 14.32
N LEU A 23 -5.56 -1.17 13.48
CA LEU A 23 -6.10 -1.43 12.14
C LEU A 23 -5.11 -2.24 11.29
N LEU A 24 -3.82 -1.90 11.36
CA LEU A 24 -2.78 -2.63 10.62
C LEU A 24 -2.54 -4.04 11.15
N ALA A 25 -2.61 -4.24 12.47
CA ALA A 25 -2.58 -5.58 13.05
C ALA A 25 -3.76 -6.42 12.53
N VAL A 26 -4.96 -5.85 12.49
CA VAL A 26 -6.15 -6.51 11.96
C VAL A 26 -5.98 -6.86 10.47
N ILE A 27 -5.48 -5.94 9.65
CA ILE A 27 -5.21 -6.19 8.22
C ILE A 27 -4.20 -7.33 8.04
N GLY A 28 -3.10 -7.31 8.78
CA GLY A 28 -2.07 -8.36 8.72
C GLY A 28 -2.62 -9.73 9.11
N ILE A 29 -3.33 -9.80 10.24
CA ILE A 29 -3.96 -11.06 10.71
C ILE A 29 -5.00 -11.56 9.71
N ALA A 30 -5.87 -10.68 9.22
CA ALA A 30 -6.90 -11.04 8.23
C ALA A 30 -6.27 -11.58 6.94
N THR A 31 -5.17 -10.96 6.47
CA THR A 31 -4.44 -11.39 5.27
C THR A 31 -3.83 -12.78 5.47
N CYS A 32 -3.26 -13.06 6.64
CA CYS A 32 -2.75 -14.40 6.97
C CYS A 32 -3.85 -15.47 7.03
N ILE A 33 -5.00 -15.14 7.64
CA ILE A 33 -6.13 -16.08 7.69
C ILE A 33 -6.66 -16.34 6.27
N ALA A 34 -6.84 -15.29 5.47
CA ALA A 34 -7.30 -15.39 4.09
C ALA A 34 -6.34 -16.20 3.21
N SER A 35 -5.03 -16.02 3.37
CA SER A 35 -4.03 -16.78 2.61
C SER A 35 -4.05 -18.27 2.94
N VAL A 36 -4.20 -18.63 4.22
CA VAL A 36 -4.34 -20.03 4.64
C VAL A 36 -5.64 -20.64 4.12
N GLN A 37 -6.75 -19.91 4.19
CA GLN A 37 -8.03 -20.36 3.63
C GLN A 37 -7.92 -20.60 2.11
N HIS A 38 -7.27 -19.69 1.40
CA HIS A 38 -7.08 -19.83 -0.03
C HIS A 38 -6.19 -21.05 -0.37
N LEU A 39 -5.08 -21.23 0.35
CA LEU A 39 -4.21 -22.40 0.19
C LEU A 39 -4.93 -23.72 0.49
N TYR A 40 -5.77 -23.74 1.52
CA TYR A 40 -6.58 -24.91 1.86
C TYR A 40 -7.58 -25.24 0.73
N ASN A 41 -8.23 -24.23 0.16
CA ASN A 41 -9.14 -24.42 -0.97
C ASN A 41 -8.43 -24.98 -2.20
N MET A 42 -7.23 -24.49 -2.52
CA MET A 42 -6.41 -25.02 -3.61
C MET A 42 -6.04 -26.49 -3.36
N PHE A 43 -5.66 -26.81 -2.11
CA PHE A 43 -5.33 -28.18 -1.74
C PHE A 43 -6.53 -29.13 -1.89
N LEU A 44 -7.73 -28.68 -1.52
CA LEU A 44 -8.97 -29.44 -1.70
C LEU A 44 -9.31 -29.62 -3.19
N ALA A 45 -9.13 -28.58 -4.00
CA ALA A 45 -9.36 -28.62 -5.44
C ALA A 45 -8.39 -29.55 -6.17
N ARG A 46 -7.23 -29.89 -5.56
CA ARG A 46 -6.13 -30.67 -6.16
C ARG A 46 -5.60 -30.09 -7.48
N GLU A 47 -5.83 -28.81 -7.69
CA GLU A 47 -5.40 -28.07 -8.84
C GLU A 47 -4.87 -26.73 -8.35
N ILE A 48 -3.77 -26.28 -8.94
CA ILE A 48 -3.14 -25.01 -8.63
C ILE A 48 -3.13 -24.22 -9.93
N LEU A 49 -4.01 -23.22 -10.02
CA LEU A 49 -4.10 -22.37 -11.19
C LEU A 49 -3.14 -21.19 -11.05
N LEU A 50 -2.73 -20.62 -12.19
CA LEU A 50 -1.90 -19.40 -12.20
C LEU A 50 -2.57 -18.25 -11.42
N ALA A 51 -3.91 -18.23 -11.41
CA ALA A 51 -4.72 -17.30 -10.63
C ALA A 51 -4.42 -17.33 -9.15
N ASP A 52 -4.28 -18.53 -8.62
CA ASP A 52 -4.15 -18.74 -7.19
C ASP A 52 -2.76 -18.30 -6.73
N LEU A 53 -1.71 -18.59 -7.51
CA LEU A 53 -0.35 -18.09 -7.22
C LEU A 53 -0.31 -16.56 -7.21
N PHE A 54 -1.02 -15.94 -8.14
CA PHE A 54 -1.15 -14.50 -8.21
C PHE A 54 -1.91 -13.92 -7.00
N MET A 55 -3.00 -14.55 -6.56
CA MET A 55 -3.67 -14.14 -5.32
C MET A 55 -2.74 -14.25 -4.10
N LEU A 56 -1.97 -15.34 -4.00
CA LEU A 56 -0.98 -15.52 -2.92
C LEU A 56 0.10 -14.42 -2.93
N PHE A 57 0.56 -13.97 -4.09
CA PHE A 57 1.53 -12.87 -4.17
C PHE A 57 0.95 -11.52 -3.72
N ILE A 58 -0.34 -11.23 -4.00
CA ILE A 58 -0.99 -10.03 -3.42
C ILE A 58 -1.00 -10.13 -1.88
N PHE A 59 -1.29 -11.30 -1.31
CA PHE A 59 -1.23 -11.48 0.15
C PHE A 59 0.16 -11.24 0.72
N VAL A 60 1.20 -11.79 0.08
CA VAL A 60 2.59 -11.56 0.49
C VAL A 60 2.96 -10.07 0.40
N GLU A 61 2.53 -9.38 -0.67
CA GLU A 61 2.80 -7.96 -0.85
C GLU A 61 2.12 -7.10 0.23
N ILE A 62 0.87 -7.41 0.58
CA ILE A 62 0.15 -6.75 1.67
C ILE A 62 0.83 -7.00 3.02
N ILE A 63 1.24 -8.24 3.31
CA ILE A 63 2.01 -8.57 4.52
C ILE A 63 3.33 -7.77 4.54
N GLY A 64 4.01 -7.64 3.40
CA GLY A 64 5.22 -6.83 3.26
C GLY A 64 4.98 -5.34 3.57
N MET A 65 3.86 -4.76 3.13
CA MET A 65 3.49 -3.39 3.47
C MET A 65 3.21 -3.20 4.96
N VAL A 66 2.44 -4.12 5.57
CA VAL A 66 2.15 -4.09 7.01
C VAL A 66 3.46 -4.20 7.80
N GLY A 67 4.35 -5.12 7.42
CA GLY A 67 5.68 -5.26 8.02
C GLY A 67 6.55 -4.02 7.88
N ALA A 68 6.57 -3.39 6.71
CA ALA A 68 7.30 -2.15 6.47
C ALA A 68 6.78 -0.98 7.32
N PHE A 69 5.46 -0.91 7.56
CA PHE A 69 4.88 0.09 8.45
C PHE A 69 5.36 -0.05 9.89
N TYR A 70 5.42 -1.27 10.41
CA TYR A 70 5.91 -1.51 11.78
C TYR A 70 7.34 -1.02 11.98
N SER A 71 8.17 -1.05 10.93
CA SER A 71 9.56 -0.59 10.98
C SER A 71 9.72 0.92 10.82
N THR A 72 8.91 1.58 9.96
CA THR A 72 9.14 2.99 9.58
C THR A 72 8.02 3.97 10.00
N SER A 73 6.95 3.49 10.65
CA SER A 73 5.78 4.28 11.10
C SER A 73 5.13 5.18 10.03
N ARG A 74 5.37 4.89 8.75
CA ARG A 74 4.77 5.55 7.58
C ARG A 74 4.42 4.46 6.57
N ILE A 75 3.22 4.50 6.00
CA ILE A 75 2.89 3.67 4.83
C ILE A 75 3.37 4.47 3.61
N PRO A 76 4.37 4.01 2.85
CA PRO A 76 4.70 4.65 1.59
C PRO A 76 3.49 4.54 0.67
N VAL A 77 2.89 5.68 0.30
CA VAL A 77 1.73 5.75 -0.60
C VAL A 77 1.99 5.14 -1.99
N THR A 78 3.25 4.86 -2.31
CA THR A 78 3.66 4.15 -3.53
C THR A 78 3.34 2.66 -3.49
N LEU A 79 3.32 2.01 -2.31
CA LEU A 79 3.12 0.56 -2.23
C LEU A 79 1.68 0.13 -2.63
N PRO A 80 0.60 0.79 -2.17
CA PRO A 80 -0.76 0.47 -2.63
C PRO A 80 -0.97 0.67 -4.13
N ILE A 81 -0.28 1.65 -4.74
CA ILE A 81 -0.39 1.91 -6.19
C ILE A 81 0.29 0.78 -6.97
N ILE A 82 1.44 0.29 -6.50
CA ILE A 82 2.10 -0.87 -7.11
C ILE A 82 1.19 -2.09 -7.02
N ILE A 83 0.54 -2.34 -5.88
CA ILE A 83 -0.41 -3.45 -5.74
C ILE A 83 -1.56 -3.35 -6.74
N ALA A 84 -2.12 -2.15 -6.96
CA ALA A 84 -3.16 -1.93 -7.96
C ALA A 84 -2.65 -2.25 -9.38
N ILE A 85 -1.44 -1.82 -9.72
CA ILE A 85 -0.80 -2.15 -11.00
C ILE A 85 -0.61 -3.66 -11.13
N THR A 86 -0.06 -4.33 -10.11
CA THR A 86 0.18 -5.77 -10.13
C THR A 86 -1.13 -6.56 -10.25
N ALA A 87 -2.20 -6.11 -9.59
CA ALA A 87 -3.53 -6.70 -9.69
C ALA A 87 -4.14 -6.53 -11.09
N LEU A 88 -4.03 -5.35 -11.70
CA LEU A 88 -4.50 -5.12 -13.08
C LEU A 88 -3.69 -5.93 -14.10
N CYS A 89 -2.36 -5.97 -13.96
CA CYS A 89 -1.51 -6.81 -14.81
C CYS A 89 -1.94 -8.28 -14.77
N ARG A 90 -2.31 -8.78 -13.59
CA ARG A 90 -2.81 -10.14 -13.41
C ARG A 90 -4.14 -10.38 -14.09
N LEU A 91 -5.05 -9.42 -13.95
CA LEU A 91 -6.34 -9.47 -14.61
C LEU A 91 -6.17 -9.61 -16.12
N ILE A 92 -5.34 -8.75 -16.71
CA ILE A 92 -5.02 -8.80 -18.15
C ILE A 92 -4.42 -10.15 -18.53
N ILE A 93 -3.34 -10.59 -17.86
CA ILE A 93 -2.65 -11.83 -18.26
C ILE A 93 -3.60 -13.03 -18.20
N MET A 94 -4.46 -13.08 -17.19
CA MET A 94 -5.30 -14.24 -16.93
C MET A 94 -6.59 -14.27 -17.74
N GLN A 95 -7.18 -13.11 -18.01
CA GLN A 95 -8.46 -13.01 -18.71
C GLN A 95 -8.30 -12.58 -20.17
N SER A 96 -7.09 -12.20 -20.63
CA SER A 96 -6.83 -11.65 -21.97
C SER A 96 -7.44 -12.42 -23.14
N LYS A 97 -7.58 -13.74 -23.06
CA LYS A 97 -8.19 -14.54 -24.14
C LYS A 97 -9.69 -14.34 -24.31
N GLU A 98 -10.39 -14.03 -23.23
CA GLU A 98 -11.85 -13.85 -23.19
C GLU A 98 -12.25 -12.37 -23.26
N MET A 99 -11.26 -11.46 -23.22
CA MET A 99 -11.49 -10.02 -23.16
C MET A 99 -11.48 -9.40 -24.56
N GLU A 100 -12.46 -8.52 -24.79
CA GLU A 100 -12.54 -7.74 -26.01
C GLU A 100 -11.31 -6.80 -26.13
N PRO A 101 -10.71 -6.63 -27.33
CA PRO A 101 -9.48 -5.85 -27.49
C PRO A 101 -9.55 -4.42 -26.93
N LEU A 102 -10.73 -3.80 -26.95
CA LEU A 102 -10.96 -2.47 -26.41
C LEU A 102 -10.83 -2.43 -24.87
N VAL A 103 -11.29 -3.49 -24.19
CA VAL A 103 -11.17 -3.62 -22.73
C VAL A 103 -9.71 -3.83 -22.35
N VAL A 104 -8.99 -4.71 -23.06
CA VAL A 104 -7.55 -4.93 -22.83
C VAL A 104 -6.75 -3.63 -23.01
N LEU A 105 -7.11 -2.81 -24.02
CA LEU A 105 -6.51 -1.50 -24.22
C LEU A 105 -6.83 -0.54 -23.08
N GLY A 106 -8.07 -0.55 -22.58
CA GLY A 106 -8.51 0.24 -21.44
C GLY A 106 -7.76 -0.12 -20.14
N GLU A 107 -7.61 -1.40 -19.84
CA GLU A 107 -6.87 -1.88 -18.66
C GLU A 107 -5.37 -1.57 -18.77
N SER A 108 -4.78 -1.78 -19.95
CA SER A 108 -3.39 -1.39 -20.21
C SER A 108 -3.19 0.13 -20.06
N GLY A 109 -4.17 0.93 -20.48
CA GLY A 109 -4.19 2.37 -20.26
C GLY A 109 -4.31 2.75 -18.78
N ALA A 110 -5.13 2.04 -18.01
CA ALA A 110 -5.23 2.23 -16.56
C ALA A 110 -3.89 1.95 -15.85
N ILE A 111 -3.20 0.87 -16.24
CA ILE A 111 -1.84 0.55 -15.75
C ILE A 111 -0.87 1.69 -16.08
N LEU A 112 -0.92 2.24 -17.29
CA LEU A 112 -0.06 3.37 -17.68
C LEU A 112 -0.32 4.59 -16.79
N ILE A 113 -1.58 4.94 -16.55
CA ILE A 113 -1.97 6.07 -15.69
C ILE A 113 -1.50 5.85 -14.25
N LEU A 114 -1.75 4.66 -13.69
CA LEU A 114 -1.31 4.33 -12.33
C LEU A 114 0.21 4.32 -12.21
N SER A 115 0.93 3.87 -13.23
CA SER A 115 2.40 3.89 -13.26
C SER A 115 2.95 5.32 -13.25
N VAL A 116 2.34 6.22 -14.02
CA VAL A 116 2.69 7.65 -14.00
C VAL A 116 2.38 8.27 -12.65
N ALA A 117 1.21 7.95 -12.05
CA ALA A 117 0.85 8.42 -10.72
C ALA A 117 1.84 7.94 -9.66
N ALA A 118 2.22 6.65 -9.69
CA ALA A 118 3.23 6.07 -8.80
C ALA A 118 4.57 6.80 -8.93
N TYR A 119 5.00 7.07 -10.17
CA TYR A 119 6.24 7.79 -10.44
C TYR A 119 6.22 9.22 -9.86
N ILE A 120 5.16 9.99 -10.13
CA ILE A 120 5.00 11.35 -9.62
C ILE A 120 4.97 11.37 -8.09
N MET A 121 4.23 10.45 -7.47
CA MET A 121 4.17 10.36 -6.00
C MET A 121 5.52 9.96 -5.40
N SER A 122 6.24 9.02 -6.01
CA SER A 122 7.58 8.64 -5.55
C SER A 122 8.56 9.80 -5.63
N MET A 123 8.54 10.58 -6.72
CA MET A 123 9.37 11.79 -6.83
C MET A 123 9.02 12.83 -5.76
N LYS A 124 7.72 13.09 -5.55
CA LYS A 124 7.25 14.01 -4.51
C LYS A 124 7.68 13.56 -3.11
N ASP A 125 7.60 12.26 -2.82
CA ASP A 125 8.01 11.71 -1.53
C ASP A 125 9.52 11.91 -1.31
N ARG A 126 10.36 11.68 -2.34
CA ARG A 126 11.82 11.97 -2.24
C ARG A 126 12.10 13.43 -1.91
N ILE A 127 11.46 14.36 -2.60
CA ILE A 127 11.63 15.81 -2.37
C ILE A 127 11.13 16.21 -0.97
N SER A 128 10.01 15.64 -0.52
CA SER A 128 9.47 15.93 0.82
C SER A 128 10.40 15.44 1.92
N ARG A 129 11.08 14.30 1.74
CA ARG A 129 12.02 13.75 2.72
C ARG A 129 13.33 14.53 2.80
N GLU A 130 13.73 15.19 1.72
CA GLU A 130 14.91 16.06 1.70
C GLU A 130 14.67 17.33 2.53
N LYS A 131 13.51 17.96 2.34
CA LYS A 131 13.09 19.12 3.16
C LYS A 131 12.98 18.80 4.66
N ASP A 132 12.44 17.63 5.02
CA ASP A 132 12.29 17.24 6.43
C ASP A 132 13.64 16.99 7.13
N LYS A 133 14.69 16.63 6.36
CA LYS A 133 16.06 16.48 6.87
C LYS A 133 16.78 17.81 6.99
N GLU A 134 16.60 18.71 6.03
CA GLU A 134 17.17 20.07 6.02
C GLU A 134 16.64 20.89 7.21
N PHE A 135 15.31 20.90 7.44
CA PHE A 135 14.67 21.55 8.60
C PHE A 135 15.07 20.97 9.99
N ARG A 136 15.65 19.76 10.03
CA ARG A 136 16.20 19.16 11.26
C ARG A 136 17.68 19.45 11.44
N GLY A 137 18.42 19.68 10.35
CA GLY A 137 19.82 20.10 10.37
C GLY A 137 19.99 21.52 10.88
N ASP A 138 19.18 22.46 10.38
CA ASP A 138 19.25 23.88 10.77
C ASP A 138 19.02 24.11 12.28
N ARG A 139 18.16 23.28 12.91
CA ARG A 139 17.90 23.35 14.36
C ARG A 139 18.99 22.74 15.24
N GLN A 140 19.93 21.98 14.68
CA GLN A 140 21.07 21.44 15.42
C GLN A 140 22.31 22.34 15.33
N GLU A 141 22.40 23.23 14.34
CA GLU A 141 23.45 24.25 14.25
C GLU A 141 23.16 25.50 15.11
N GLU A 142 21.90 25.72 15.50
CA GLU A 142 21.48 26.83 16.37
C GLU A 142 21.52 26.52 17.90
N THR A 143 21.95 25.33 18.34
CA THR A 143 22.08 24.95 19.76
C THR A 143 23.50 24.59 20.15
#